data_AF-A0A7J6PVD0-F1
#
_entry.id   AF-A0A7J6PVD0-F1
#
_cell.length_a   1.000
_cell.length_b   1.000
_cell.length_c   1.000
_cell.angle_alpha   90.00
_cell.angle_beta   90.00
_cell.angle_gamma   90.00
#
_symmetry.space_group_name_H-M   'P 1'
#
loop_
_entity.id
_entity.type
_entity.pdbx_description
1 polymer ?
#
loop_
_entity_poly.entity_id
_entity_poly.type
_entity_poly.pdbx_seq_one_letter_code
_entity_poly.pdbx_strand_id
1 'polypeptide(L)'
;MSLVVAPTVVNVHQDPPGRQPFWPLLSGTWESLKSAIHQIHNHNASHLSFEELYRNGYNLVLHKYGLKLYQGVEETVTLHLLEVSKRCIESADEDLLSRLKVEWEDHKMTMGMIRDILMYMDRNYVRQHPQQCVPVYDMGLRVFRDTVIGHARVRDRAIGQILAELRRELHDETVADPQLIKTALSML
;
A
#
# COMPACT_ATOMS: atom_id res chain seq x y z
N MET A 1 12.55 -44.91 2.88
CA MET A 1 11.40 -44.43 3.68
C MET A 1 11.38 -42.91 3.55
N SER A 2 10.67 -42.39 2.56
CA SER A 2 10.52 -40.95 2.32
C SER A 2 9.02 -40.65 2.29
N LEU A 3 8.53 -39.93 3.30
CA LEU A 3 7.16 -39.43 3.34
C LEU A 3 7.14 -38.08 2.62
N VAL A 4 6.59 -38.06 1.42
CA VAL A 4 6.23 -36.85 0.69
C VAL A 4 4.93 -36.33 1.31
N VAL A 5 5.00 -35.19 1.98
CA VAL A 5 3.81 -34.50 2.51
C VAL A 5 3.24 -33.66 1.36
N ALA A 6 2.06 -34.04 0.87
CA ALA A 6 1.32 -33.28 -0.14
C ALA A 6 0.79 -31.96 0.45
N PRO A 7 0.71 -30.87 -0.34
CA PRO A 7 0.19 -29.60 0.14
C PRO A 7 -1.34 -29.69 0.32
N THR A 8 -1.79 -29.35 1.52
CA THR A 8 -3.20 -29.27 1.91
C THR A 8 -3.92 -28.24 1.04
N VAL A 9 -4.87 -28.70 0.23
CA VAL A 9 -5.79 -27.86 -0.53
C VAL A 9 -6.57 -27.00 0.48
N VAL A 10 -6.35 -25.68 0.44
CA VAL A 10 -7.12 -24.72 1.22
C VAL A 10 -8.56 -24.77 0.71
N ASN A 11 -9.46 -25.24 1.56
CA ASN A 11 -10.85 -25.49 1.22
C ASN A 11 -11.54 -24.14 0.91
N VAL A 12 -11.87 -23.92 -0.36
CA VAL A 12 -12.65 -22.77 -0.83
C VAL A 12 -14.05 -22.96 -0.29
N HIS A 13 -14.41 -22.25 0.79
CA HIS A 13 -15.76 -22.26 1.32
C HIS A 13 -16.72 -21.76 0.24
N GLN A 14 -17.42 -22.70 -0.40
CA GLN A 14 -18.56 -22.43 -1.28
C GLN A 14 -19.71 -21.91 -0.41
N ASP A 15 -20.29 -20.78 -0.81
CA ASP A 15 -21.49 -20.24 -0.17
C ASP A 15 -22.63 -21.27 -0.18
N PRO A 16 -23.43 -21.39 0.91
CA PRO A 16 -24.51 -22.36 0.99
C PRO A 16 -25.61 -22.06 -0.05
N PRO A 17 -26.18 -23.09 -0.72
CA PRO A 17 -27.17 -22.90 -1.76
C PRO A 17 -28.49 -22.41 -1.17
N GLY A 18 -28.98 -21.25 -1.63
CA GLY A 18 -30.35 -20.78 -1.35
C GLY A 18 -30.50 -19.34 -0.84
N ARG A 19 -29.40 -18.62 -0.52
CA ARG A 19 -29.43 -17.16 -0.39
C ARG A 19 -28.87 -16.55 -1.66
N GLN A 20 -29.54 -15.54 -2.22
CA GLN A 20 -28.93 -14.70 -3.27
C GLN A 20 -27.54 -14.28 -2.76
N PRO A 21 -26.47 -14.35 -3.59
CA PRO A 21 -25.15 -13.94 -3.14
C PRO A 21 -25.30 -12.52 -2.62
N PHE A 22 -24.85 -12.27 -1.39
CA PHE A 22 -24.95 -10.94 -0.77
C PHE A 22 -23.92 -9.95 -1.39
N TRP A 23 -23.00 -10.49 -2.20
CA TRP A 23 -21.94 -9.75 -2.91
C TRP A 23 -22.38 -8.70 -3.95
N PRO A 24 -23.45 -8.87 -4.77
CA PRO A 24 -23.91 -7.86 -5.73
C PRO A 24 -24.46 -6.58 -5.08
N LEU A 25 -24.82 -6.61 -3.79
CA LEU A 25 -25.18 -5.42 -3.01
C LEU A 25 -23.93 -4.79 -2.37
N LEU A 26 -22.96 -5.62 -1.98
CA LEU A 26 -21.67 -5.19 -1.43
C LEU A 26 -20.68 -4.68 -2.48
N SER A 27 -20.90 -4.98 -3.77
CA SER A 27 -20.12 -4.40 -4.86
C SER A 27 -20.17 -2.88 -4.81
N GLY A 28 -21.34 -2.28 -4.57
CA GLY A 28 -21.47 -0.83 -4.38
C GLY A 28 -20.68 -0.31 -3.18
N THR A 29 -20.65 -1.06 -2.07
CA THR A 29 -19.85 -0.72 -0.88
C THR A 29 -18.35 -0.74 -1.17
N TRP A 30 -17.88 -1.77 -1.89
CA TRP A 30 -16.48 -1.85 -2.31
C TRP A 30 -16.12 -0.75 -3.32
N GLU A 31 -16.96 -0.49 -4.33
CA GLU A 31 -16.70 0.58 -5.30
C GLU A 31 -16.66 1.97 -4.64
N SER A 32 -17.49 2.20 -3.62
CA SER A 32 -17.42 3.41 -2.80
C SER A 32 -16.07 3.54 -2.09
N LEU A 33 -15.59 2.48 -1.43
CA LEU A 33 -14.28 2.45 -0.77
C LEU A 33 -13.13 2.61 -1.77
N LYS A 34 -13.17 1.90 -2.90
CA LYS A 34 -12.17 2.00 -3.97
C LYS A 34 -12.09 3.41 -4.53
N SER A 35 -13.23 4.03 -4.82
CA SER A 35 -13.31 5.43 -5.26
C SER A 35 -12.74 6.39 -4.22
N ALA A 36 -13.03 6.17 -2.94
CA ALA A 36 -12.48 6.97 -1.86
C ALA A 36 -10.95 6.83 -1.74
N ILE A 37 -10.40 5.62 -1.87
CA ILE A 37 -8.94 5.38 -1.91
C ILE A 37 -8.30 6.16 -3.06
N HIS A 38 -8.91 6.14 -4.25
CA HIS A 38 -8.44 6.96 -5.38
C HIS A 38 -8.50 8.46 -5.07
N GLN A 39 -9.57 8.96 -4.45
CA GLN A 39 -9.69 10.37 -4.08
C GLN A 39 -8.65 10.78 -3.02
N ILE A 40 -8.37 9.90 -2.05
CA ILE A 40 -7.32 10.10 -1.05
C ILE A 40 -5.95 10.25 -1.71
N HIS A 41 -5.59 9.32 -2.61
CA HIS A 41 -4.33 9.41 -3.36
C HIS A 41 -4.23 10.63 -4.29
N ASN A 42 -5.38 11.16 -4.74
CA ASN A 42 -5.43 12.39 -5.55
C ASN A 42 -5.59 13.66 -4.70
N HIS A 43 -5.33 13.61 -3.39
CA HIS A 43 -5.44 14.74 -2.45
C HIS A 43 -6.83 15.39 -2.38
N ASN A 44 -7.88 14.66 -2.72
CA ASN A 44 -9.28 15.11 -2.70
C ASN A 44 -10.06 14.55 -1.49
N ALA A 45 -9.37 14.27 -0.38
CA ALA A 45 -9.96 13.64 0.80
C ALA A 45 -10.95 14.53 1.58
N SER A 46 -10.90 15.85 1.38
CA SER A 46 -11.74 16.84 2.07
C SER A 46 -13.25 16.68 1.81
N HIS A 47 -13.63 16.06 0.70
CA HIS A 47 -15.02 15.82 0.32
C HIS A 47 -15.57 14.47 0.80
N LEU A 48 -14.73 13.64 1.44
CA LEU A 48 -15.10 12.29 1.84
C LEU A 48 -15.74 12.26 3.23
N SER A 49 -16.79 11.45 3.38
CA SER A 49 -17.36 11.12 4.69
C SER A 49 -16.60 9.94 5.31
N PHE A 50 -15.64 10.23 6.19
CA PHE A 50 -14.86 9.19 6.87
C PHE A 50 -15.73 8.25 7.72
N GLU A 51 -16.82 8.74 8.30
CA GLU A 51 -17.77 7.92 9.05
C GLU A 51 -18.49 6.91 8.15
N GLU A 52 -18.94 7.36 6.97
CA GLU A 52 -19.59 6.48 6.00
C GLU A 52 -18.62 5.42 5.47
N LEU A 53 -17.40 5.83 5.12
CA LEU A 53 -16.35 4.92 4.64
C LEU A 53 -15.95 3.91 5.71
N TYR A 54 -15.83 4.34 6.97
CA TYR A 54 -15.59 3.44 8.09
C TYR A 54 -16.72 2.41 8.24
N ARG A 55 -17.98 2.86 8.16
CA ARG A 55 -19.16 1.95 8.20
C ARG A 55 -19.15 0.95 7.05
N ASN A 56 -18.74 1.37 5.86
CA ASN A 56 -18.60 0.51 4.69
C ASN A 56 -17.54 -0.58 4.93
N GLY A 57 -16.35 -0.19 5.41
CA GLY A 57 -15.28 -1.14 5.77
C GLY A 57 -15.69 -2.11 6.88
N TYR A 58 -16.35 -1.58 7.92
CA TYR A 58 -16.92 -2.38 9.01
C TYR A 58 -17.91 -3.44 8.50
N ASN A 59 -18.89 -3.04 7.68
CA ASN A 59 -19.91 -3.94 7.16
C ASN A 59 -19.30 -5.08 6.34
N LEU A 60 -18.32 -4.79 5.48
CA LEU A 60 -17.63 -5.81 4.68
C LEU A 60 -16.93 -6.85 5.57
N VAL A 61 -16.22 -6.41 6.60
CA VAL A 61 -15.54 -7.34 7.53
C VAL A 61 -16.55 -8.13 8.35
N LEU A 62 -17.60 -7.48 8.86
CA LEU A 62 -18.68 -8.11 9.63
C LEU A 62 -19.35 -9.24 8.84
N HIS A 63 -19.60 -9.02 7.56
CA HIS A 63 -20.22 -9.99 6.66
C HIS A 63 -19.22 -10.99 6.04
N LYS A 64 -18.04 -11.17 6.65
CA LYS A 64 -17.02 -12.17 6.27
C LYS A 64 -16.33 -11.91 4.93
N TYR A 65 -16.32 -10.67 4.43
CA TYR A 65 -15.58 -10.27 3.22
C TYR A 65 -14.21 -9.64 3.52
N GLY A 66 -13.65 -9.87 4.71
CA GLY A 66 -12.37 -9.29 5.13
C GLY A 66 -11.21 -9.58 4.17
N LEU A 67 -11.10 -10.82 3.67
CA LEU A 67 -10.04 -11.19 2.71
C LEU A 67 -10.16 -10.40 1.40
N LYS A 68 -11.38 -10.36 0.84
CA LYS A 68 -11.63 -9.65 -0.43
C LYS A 68 -11.39 -8.15 -0.29
N LEU A 69 -11.81 -7.56 0.83
CA LEU A 69 -11.53 -6.15 1.11
C LEU A 69 -10.02 -5.91 1.23
N TYR A 70 -9.28 -6.78 1.93
CA TYR A 70 -7.83 -6.62 2.10
C TYR A 70 -7.10 -6.68 0.75
N GLN A 71 -7.42 -7.70 -0.06
CA GLN A 71 -6.85 -7.87 -1.40
C GLN A 71 -7.22 -6.72 -2.34
N GLY A 72 -8.48 -6.25 -2.30
CA GLY A 72 -8.90 -5.12 -3.12
C GLY A 72 -8.18 -3.82 -2.76
N VAL A 73 -7.90 -3.58 -1.48
CA VAL A 73 -7.13 -2.42 -1.01
C VAL A 73 -5.69 -2.54 -1.48
N GLU A 74 -5.06 -3.70 -1.30
CA GLU A 74 -3.70 -3.97 -1.78
C GLU A 74 -3.58 -3.78 -3.30
N GLU A 75 -4.52 -4.30 -4.08
CA GLU A 75 -4.56 -4.13 -5.54
C GLU A 75 -4.72 -2.65 -5.92
N THR A 76 -5.63 -1.92 -5.29
CA THR A 76 -5.89 -0.50 -5.58
C THR A 76 -4.66 0.35 -5.28
N VAL A 77 -4.00 0.11 -4.14
CA VAL A 77 -2.75 0.78 -3.75
C VAL A 77 -1.61 0.42 -4.72
N THR A 78 -1.51 -0.85 -5.12
CA THR A 78 -0.50 -1.30 -6.10
C THR A 78 -0.67 -0.59 -7.44
N LEU A 79 -1.89 -0.50 -7.96
CA LEU A 79 -2.18 0.19 -9.22
C LEU A 79 -1.80 1.67 -9.17
N HIS A 80 -2.09 2.35 -8.05
CA HIS A 80 -1.64 3.74 -7.87
C HIS A 80 -0.11 3.85 -7.85
N LEU A 81 0.57 2.94 -7.14
CA LEU A 81 2.03 2.95 -7.02
C LEU A 81 2.76 2.56 -8.31
N LEU A 82 2.13 1.81 -9.21
CA LEU A 82 2.66 1.59 -10.56
C LEU A 82 2.76 2.91 -11.35
N GLU A 83 1.76 3.79 -11.22
CA GLU A 83 1.80 5.12 -11.84
C GLU A 83 2.85 6.03 -11.17
N VAL A 84 3.01 5.94 -9.84
CA VAL A 84 4.11 6.62 -9.12
C VAL A 84 5.48 6.14 -9.62
N SER A 85 5.65 4.83 -9.74
CA SER A 85 6.88 4.19 -10.22
C SER A 85 7.21 4.66 -11.64
N LYS A 86 6.20 4.73 -12.53
CA LYS A 86 6.35 5.28 -13.88
C LYS A 86 6.84 6.72 -13.88
N ARG A 87 6.24 7.60 -13.07
CA ARG A 87 6.71 9.00 -12.93
C ARG A 87 8.16 9.10 -12.44
N CYS A 88 8.59 8.20 -11.56
CA CYS A 88 9.98 8.14 -11.07
C CYS A 88 10.94 7.60 -12.14
N ILE A 89 10.50 6.65 -12.97
CA ILE A 89 11.29 6.13 -14.09
C ILE A 89 11.53 7.22 -15.14
N GLU A 90 10.53 8.04 -15.41
CA GLU A 90 10.53 9.10 -16.42
C GLU A 90 11.19 10.40 -15.94
N SER A 91 11.41 10.58 -14.63
CA SER A 91 12.06 11.78 -14.09
C SER A 91 13.53 11.87 -14.51
N ALA A 92 14.08 13.09 -14.53
CA ALA A 92 15.52 13.30 -14.65
C ALA A 92 16.28 12.65 -13.48
N ASP A 93 17.56 12.33 -13.69
CA ASP A 93 18.41 11.75 -12.64
C ASP A 93 18.47 12.67 -11.44
N GLU A 94 18.88 13.93 -11.62
CA GLU A 94 19.00 14.94 -10.56
C GLU A 94 17.74 15.12 -9.69
N ASP A 95 16.56 14.89 -10.26
CA ASP A 95 15.26 15.05 -9.57
C ASP A 95 14.73 13.76 -8.92
N LEU A 96 15.35 12.61 -9.19
CA LEU A 96 14.77 11.33 -8.76
C LEU A 96 14.65 11.25 -7.23
N LEU A 97 15.72 11.55 -6.49
CA LEU A 97 15.70 11.45 -5.03
C LEU A 97 14.74 12.45 -4.37
N SER A 98 14.65 13.68 -4.87
CA SER A 98 13.70 14.67 -4.37
C SER A 98 12.25 14.25 -4.66
N ARG A 99 11.99 13.71 -5.86
CA ARG A 99 10.69 13.12 -6.21
C ARG A 99 10.32 11.94 -5.32
N LEU A 100 11.23 10.98 -5.14
CA LEU A 100 10.99 9.82 -4.27
C LEU A 100 10.63 10.26 -2.85
N LYS A 101 11.34 11.27 -2.30
CA LYS A 101 11.03 11.86 -1.00
C LYS A 101 9.60 12.39 -0.94
N VAL A 102 9.17 13.17 -1.92
CA VAL A 102 7.80 13.73 -1.98
C VAL A 102 6.76 12.60 -2.06
N GLU A 103 6.93 11.68 -3.02
CA GLU A 103 5.98 10.58 -3.24
C GLU A 103 5.90 9.64 -2.02
N TRP A 104 7.01 9.46 -1.28
CA TRP A 104 7.02 8.68 -0.03
C TRP A 104 6.27 9.35 1.11
N GLU A 105 6.47 10.66 1.32
CA GLU A 105 5.77 11.39 2.38
C GLU A 105 4.26 11.47 2.08
N ASP A 106 3.89 11.71 0.83
CA ASP A 106 2.49 11.67 0.39
C ASP A 106 1.88 10.27 0.54
N HIS A 107 2.62 9.23 0.17
CA HIS A 107 2.16 7.85 0.34
C HIS A 107 1.90 7.50 1.82
N LYS A 108 2.81 7.88 2.73
CA LYS A 108 2.59 7.68 4.18
C LYS A 108 1.34 8.42 4.68
N MET A 109 1.15 9.66 4.24
CA MET A 109 0.00 10.47 4.65
C MET A 109 -1.33 9.85 4.16
N THR A 110 -1.38 9.48 2.89
CA THR A 110 -2.56 8.85 2.27
C THR A 110 -2.85 7.46 2.87
N MET A 111 -1.83 6.65 3.11
CA MET A 111 -1.98 5.37 3.82
C MET A 111 -2.43 5.53 5.27
N GLY A 112 -2.04 6.61 5.95
CA GLY A 112 -2.57 6.95 7.28
C GLY A 112 -4.09 7.13 7.26
N MET A 113 -4.61 7.88 6.28
CA MET A 113 -6.05 8.06 6.10
C MET A 113 -6.77 6.75 5.76
N ILE A 114 -6.20 5.93 4.86
CA ILE A 114 -6.77 4.63 4.48
C ILE A 114 -6.83 3.68 5.68
N ARG A 115 -5.77 3.65 6.50
CA ARG A 115 -5.74 2.89 7.76
C ARG A 115 -6.86 3.34 8.71
N ASP A 116 -7.08 4.65 8.84
CA ASP A 116 -8.10 5.18 9.74
C ASP A 116 -9.52 4.80 9.29
N ILE A 117 -9.78 4.79 7.97
CA ILE A 117 -11.02 4.26 7.38
C ILE A 117 -11.16 2.76 7.65
N LEU A 118 -10.07 1.99 7.51
CA LEU A 118 -10.07 0.54 7.61
C LEU A 118 -9.69 0.02 9.01
N MET A 119 -9.79 0.86 10.04
CA MET A 119 -9.36 0.53 11.41
C MET A 119 -10.00 -0.75 11.95
N TYR A 120 -11.27 -1.02 11.60
CA TYR A 120 -11.95 -2.23 12.04
C TYR A 120 -11.35 -3.50 11.42
N MET A 121 -10.88 -3.44 10.16
CA MET A 121 -10.18 -4.53 9.50
C MET A 121 -8.91 -4.89 10.25
N ASP A 122 -8.07 -3.89 10.57
CA ASP A 122 -6.81 -4.12 11.30
C ASP A 122 -7.07 -4.77 12.67
N ARG A 123 -8.05 -4.25 13.42
CA ARG A 123 -8.35 -4.71 14.78
C ARG A 123 -8.97 -6.11 14.83
N ASN A 124 -9.75 -6.49 13.81
CA ASN A 124 -10.54 -7.73 13.86
C ASN A 124 -10.06 -8.76 12.83
N TYR A 125 -9.94 -8.40 11.56
CA TYR A 125 -9.62 -9.34 10.50
C TYR A 125 -8.11 -9.66 10.46
N VAL A 126 -7.26 -8.64 10.38
CA VAL A 126 -5.80 -8.82 10.27
C VAL A 126 -5.24 -9.52 11.50
N ARG A 127 -5.68 -9.10 12.70
CA ARG A 127 -5.29 -9.73 13.97
C ARG A 127 -5.60 -11.24 14.04
N GLN A 128 -6.65 -11.69 13.36
CA GLN A 128 -7.03 -13.11 13.31
C GLN A 128 -6.23 -13.90 12.25
N HIS A 129 -5.60 -13.22 11.28
CA HIS A 129 -4.92 -13.84 10.15
C HIS A 129 -3.46 -13.36 9.99
N PRO A 130 -2.62 -13.39 11.05
CA PRO A 130 -1.27 -12.81 11.02
C PRO A 130 -0.29 -13.50 10.06
N GLN A 131 -0.61 -14.71 9.58
CA GLN A 131 0.20 -15.41 8.58
C GLN A 131 -0.10 -14.99 7.14
N GLN A 132 -1.24 -14.32 6.91
CA GLN A 132 -1.71 -13.95 5.57
C GLN A 132 -1.75 -12.43 5.37
N CYS A 133 -1.92 -11.67 6.46
CA CYS A 133 -2.11 -10.23 6.41
C CYS A 133 -1.18 -9.53 7.41
N VAL A 134 -0.70 -8.36 7.01
CA VAL A 134 -0.10 -7.34 7.89
C VAL A 134 -1.04 -6.15 8.00
N PRO A 135 -0.90 -5.27 9.01
CA PRO A 135 -1.73 -4.07 9.13
C PRO A 135 -1.75 -3.25 7.83
N VAL A 136 -2.87 -2.58 7.55
CA VAL A 136 -3.09 -1.87 6.27
C VAL A 136 -1.99 -0.86 5.98
N TYR A 137 -1.52 -0.13 6.99
CA TYR A 137 -0.42 0.82 6.84
C TYR A 137 0.89 0.12 6.42
N ASP A 138 1.26 -0.96 7.10
CA ASP A 138 2.47 -1.73 6.81
C ASP A 138 2.40 -2.41 5.44
N MET A 139 1.21 -2.86 5.04
CA MET A 139 0.96 -3.36 3.68
C MET A 139 1.28 -2.27 2.66
N GLY A 140 0.78 -1.05 2.86
CA GLY A 140 1.06 0.08 1.97
C GLY A 140 2.55 0.39 1.85
N LEU A 141 3.30 0.36 2.95
CA LEU A 141 4.76 0.57 2.92
C LEU A 141 5.47 -0.54 2.14
N ARG A 142 5.08 -1.79 2.36
CA ARG A 142 5.61 -2.95 1.63
C ARG A 142 5.38 -2.81 0.13
N VAL A 143 4.16 -2.46 -0.28
CA VAL A 143 3.83 -2.30 -1.71
C VAL A 143 4.64 -1.16 -2.33
N PHE A 144 4.85 -0.04 -1.62
CA PHE A 144 5.71 1.05 -2.09
C PHE A 144 7.15 0.58 -2.32
N ARG A 145 7.73 -0.10 -1.32
CA ARG A 145 9.07 -0.65 -1.41
C ARG A 145 9.20 -1.60 -2.59
N ASP A 146 8.26 -2.53 -2.76
CA ASP A 146 8.35 -3.57 -3.78
C ASP A 146 8.07 -3.02 -5.20
N THR A 147 7.18 -2.02 -5.34
CA THR A 147 6.71 -1.50 -6.64
C THR A 147 7.51 -0.30 -7.13
N VAL A 148 7.82 0.65 -6.25
CA VAL A 148 8.51 1.90 -6.61
C VAL A 148 10.01 1.70 -6.48
N ILE A 149 10.49 1.39 -5.26
CA ILE A 149 11.93 1.24 -4.99
C ILE A 149 12.48 -0.06 -5.57
N GLY A 150 11.68 -1.13 -5.58
CA GLY A 150 12.07 -2.44 -6.09
C GLY A 150 12.27 -2.46 -7.62
N HIS A 151 11.73 -1.47 -8.34
CA HIS A 151 11.93 -1.36 -9.78
C HIS A 151 13.40 -1.08 -10.10
N ALA A 152 14.03 -1.96 -10.88
CA ALA A 152 15.49 -1.95 -11.11
C ALA A 152 16.04 -0.56 -11.50
N ARG A 153 15.39 0.11 -12.45
CA ARG A 153 15.81 1.45 -12.89
C ARG A 153 15.71 2.51 -11.80
N VAL A 154 14.70 2.46 -10.94
CA VAL A 154 14.55 3.41 -9.83
C VAL A 154 15.60 3.12 -8.77
N ARG A 155 15.73 1.85 -8.38
CA ARG A 155 16.69 1.37 -7.39
C ARG A 155 18.12 1.78 -7.73
N ASP A 156 18.58 1.44 -8.93
CA ASP A 156 19.99 1.57 -9.30
C ASP A 156 20.38 3.06 -9.38
N ARG A 157 19.48 3.91 -9.89
CA ARG A 157 19.65 5.37 -9.91
C ARG A 157 19.63 5.96 -8.50
N ALA A 158 18.65 5.58 -7.67
CA ALA A 158 18.53 6.07 -6.30
C ALA A 158 19.75 5.70 -5.46
N ILE A 159 20.23 4.46 -5.53
CA ILE A 159 21.47 4.01 -4.86
C ILE A 159 22.67 4.83 -5.35
N GLY A 160 22.81 5.02 -6.66
CA GLY A 160 23.89 5.82 -7.24
C GLY A 160 23.92 7.25 -6.68
N GLN A 161 22.76 7.89 -6.57
CA GLN A 161 22.65 9.23 -6.01
C GLN A 161 22.90 9.28 -4.50
N ILE A 162 22.37 8.33 -3.72
CA ILE A 162 22.63 8.26 -2.27
C ILE A 162 24.13 8.10 -2.02
N LEU A 163 24.80 7.24 -2.78
CA LEU A 163 26.25 7.05 -2.69
C LEU A 163 27.02 8.32 -3.09
N ALA A 164 26.53 9.08 -4.06
CA ALA A 164 27.12 10.35 -4.44
C ALA A 164 27.00 11.40 -3.32
N GLU A 165 25.82 11.53 -2.70
CA GLU A 165 25.62 12.46 -1.56
C GLU A 165 26.46 12.06 -0.34
N LEU A 166 26.53 10.77 0.00
CA LEU A 166 27.39 10.27 1.08
C LEU A 166 28.88 10.55 0.81
N ARG A 167 29.33 10.43 -0.44
CA ARG A 167 30.71 10.77 -0.80
C ARG A 167 30.99 12.26 -0.60
N ARG A 168 30.05 13.15 -0.92
CA ARG A 168 30.20 14.59 -0.66
C ARG A 168 30.31 14.87 0.83
N GLU A 169 29.44 14.26 1.63
CA GLU A 169 29.47 14.36 3.10
C GLU A 169 30.84 13.94 3.67
N LEU A 170 31.43 12.87 3.15
CA LEU A 170 32.74 12.37 3.57
C LEU A 170 33.92 13.29 3.19
N HIS A 171 33.76 14.19 2.23
CA HIS A 171 34.81 15.12 1.79
C HIS A 171 34.62 16.54 2.36
N ASP A 172 33.79 16.71 3.40
CA ASP A 172 33.39 18.01 3.97
C ASP A 172 32.78 18.98 2.92
N GLU A 173 32.25 18.44 1.82
CA GLU A 173 31.47 19.21 0.86
C GLU A 173 30.04 19.39 1.39
N THR A 174 29.45 20.56 1.15
CA THR A 174 28.10 20.88 1.63
C THR A 174 27.08 19.90 1.03
N VAL A 175 26.52 19.02 1.88
CA VAL A 175 25.40 18.13 1.51
C VAL A 175 24.18 18.99 1.20
N ALA A 176 23.54 18.76 0.05
CA ALA A 176 22.41 19.57 -0.40
C ALA A 176 21.15 19.38 0.49
N ASP A 177 20.90 18.17 1.00
CA ASP A 177 19.77 17.88 1.89
C ASP A 177 20.05 16.66 2.82
N PRO A 178 20.46 16.88 4.09
CA PRO A 178 20.71 15.80 5.05
C PRO A 178 19.48 14.94 5.39
N GLN A 179 18.27 15.48 5.19
CA GLN A 179 17.03 14.73 5.44
C GLN A 179 16.75 13.73 4.32
N LEU A 180 17.27 13.99 3.12
CA LEU A 180 17.03 13.16 1.94
C LEU A 180 17.64 11.76 2.09
N ILE A 181 18.84 11.65 2.66
CA ILE A 181 19.50 10.36 2.94
C ILE A 181 18.69 9.56 3.98
N LYS A 182 18.28 10.20 5.08
CA LYS A 182 17.47 9.54 6.12
C LYS A 182 16.13 9.04 5.57
N THR A 183 15.46 9.86 4.77
CA THR A 183 14.19 9.49 4.14
C THR A 183 14.39 8.37 3.13
N ALA A 184 15.43 8.40 2.30
CA ALA A 184 15.74 7.32 1.37
C ALA A 184 16.06 5.98 2.09
N LEU A 185 16.80 6.02 3.19
CA LEU A 185 17.05 4.83 4.03
C LEU A 185 15.77 4.29 4.67
N SER A 186 14.78 5.14 4.98
CA SER A 186 13.49 4.69 5.52
C SER A 186 12.58 4.00 4.48
N MET A 187 12.89 4.16 3.19
CA MET A 187 12.13 3.52 2.09
C MET A 187 12.68 2.14 1.72
N LEU A 188 13.91 1.82 2.11
CA LEU A 188 14.63 0.56 1.84
C LEU A 188 14.29 -0.49 2.90
#